data_AF-A0A3P1W3J2-F1
#
_entry.id   AF-A0A3P1W3J2-F1
#
_cell.length_a   1.000
_cell.length_b   1.000
_cell.length_c   1.000
_cell.angle_alpha   90.00
_cell.angle_beta   90.00
_cell.angle_gamma   90.00
#
_symmetry.space_group_name_H-M   'P 1'
#
loop_
_entity.id
_entity.type
_entity.pdbx_description
1 polymer ?
#
loop_
_entity_poly.entity_id
_entity_poly.type
_entity_poly.pdbx_seq_one_letter_code
_entity_poly.pdbx_strand_id
1 'polypeptide(L)'
;MGMNKDYFRFSREVLQDKRWPPLRLAAKRRDGFKCVQCGARGRLEVDHIQPVRHAPELAFVLENLQTLCVSCHSKKTIQEIGLRNSIPHREKWIESVEQLSKGFVHADFAKNRPPPVGNPRKTCPPCWD
;
A
#
# COMPACT_ATOMS: atom_id res chain seq x y z
N MET A 1 7.31 -15.07 26.80
CA MET A 1 7.59 -14.22 25.63
C MET A 1 6.31 -13.51 25.23
N GLY A 2 6.18 -12.22 25.54
CA GLY A 2 5.01 -11.44 25.11
C GLY A 2 5.11 -11.18 23.61
N MET A 3 4.12 -11.64 22.84
CA MET A 3 4.05 -11.33 21.41
C MET A 3 4.02 -9.81 21.26
N ASN A 4 4.96 -9.27 20.49
CA ASN A 4 5.04 -7.85 20.21
C ASN A 4 3.71 -7.39 19.57
N LYS A 5 2.95 -6.59 20.30
CA LYS A 5 1.59 -6.14 19.93
C LYS A 5 1.59 -5.22 18.71
N ASP A 6 2.76 -4.77 18.27
CA ASP A 6 2.94 -3.82 17.17
C ASP A 6 2.50 -4.37 15.80
N TYR A 7 2.45 -5.70 15.64
CA TYR A 7 2.00 -6.36 14.40
C TYR A 7 0.59 -6.96 14.49
N PHE A 8 -0.13 -6.74 15.59
CA PHE A 8 -1.48 -7.27 15.73
C PHE A 8 -2.39 -6.62 14.68
N ARG A 9 -3.02 -7.43 13.82
CA ARG A 9 -3.99 -6.93 12.84
C ARG A 9 -5.32 -6.64 13.56
N PHE A 10 -5.41 -5.50 14.25
CA PHE A 10 -6.59 -5.08 15.02
C PHE A 10 -7.89 -5.10 14.21
N SER A 11 -7.81 -4.82 12.90
CA SER A 11 -8.97 -4.87 12.01
C SER A 11 -9.40 -6.29 11.62
N ARG A 12 -8.62 -7.33 11.89
CA ARG A 12 -8.91 -8.71 11.45
C ARG A 12 -10.27 -9.20 11.96
N GLU A 13 -10.54 -8.99 13.24
CA GLU A 13 -11.80 -9.39 13.88
C GLU A 13 -12.99 -8.64 13.27
N VAL A 14 -12.83 -7.33 13.06
CA VAL A 14 -13.83 -6.47 12.41
C VAL A 14 -14.13 -6.96 10.99
N LEU A 15 -13.10 -7.28 10.21
CA LEU A 15 -13.26 -7.74 8.82
C LEU A 15 -13.93 -9.11 8.71
N GLN A 16 -13.83 -9.95 9.75
CA GLN A 16 -14.45 -11.28 9.82
C GLN A 16 -15.89 -11.24 10.35
N ASP A 17 -16.28 -10.17 11.03
CA ASP A 17 -17.62 -10.00 11.59
C ASP A 17 -18.68 -9.91 10.47
N LYS A 18 -19.84 -10.54 10.70
CA LYS A 18 -20.97 -10.55 9.76
C LYS A 18 -21.57 -9.17 9.52
N ARG A 19 -21.34 -8.21 10.42
CA ARG A 19 -21.72 -6.80 10.28
C ARG A 19 -20.91 -6.09 9.19
N TRP A 20 -19.71 -6.57 8.87
CA TRP A 20 -18.81 -5.88 7.96
C TRP A 20 -19.25 -5.87 6.50
N PRO A 21 -19.65 -7.00 5.86
CA PRO A 21 -20.11 -6.98 4.47
C PRO A 21 -21.21 -5.96 4.14
N PRO A 22 -22.32 -5.86 4.90
CA PRO A 22 -23.35 -4.86 4.61
C PRO A 22 -22.87 -3.43 4.88
N LEU A 23 -22.10 -3.21 5.95
CA LEU A 23 -21.55 -1.89 6.28
C LEU A 23 -20.55 -1.39 5.23
N ARG A 24 -19.68 -2.28 4.75
CA ARG A 24 -18.74 -2.01 3.65
C ARG A 24 -19.48 -1.62 2.37
N LEU A 25 -20.60 -2.27 2.07
CA LEU A 25 -21.42 -1.91 0.92
C LEU A 25 -22.11 -0.56 1.13
N ALA A 26 -22.61 -0.28 2.33
CA ALA A 26 -23.22 1.01 2.68
C ALA A 26 -22.23 2.17 2.51
N ALA A 27 -20.99 2.02 2.99
CA ALA A 27 -19.93 3.00 2.80
C ALA A 27 -19.65 3.28 1.32
N LYS A 28 -19.51 2.22 0.51
CA LYS A 28 -19.30 2.37 -0.95
C LYS A 28 -20.47 3.05 -1.65
N ARG A 29 -21.71 2.76 -1.25
CA ARG A 29 -22.92 3.40 -1.80
C ARG A 29 -22.97 4.88 -1.45
N ARG A 30 -22.73 5.23 -0.18
CA ARG A 30 -22.65 6.62 0.30
C ARG A 30 -21.62 7.42 -0.50
N ASP A 31 -20.45 6.83 -0.74
CA ASP A 31 -19.33 7.48 -1.44
C ASP A 31 -19.49 7.44 -2.99
N GLY A 32 -20.63 6.96 -3.49
CA GLY A 32 -20.92 6.91 -4.93
C GLY A 32 -19.99 5.99 -5.73
N PHE A 33 -19.46 4.94 -5.09
CA PHE A 33 -18.49 4.00 -5.65
C PHE A 33 -17.26 4.71 -6.24
N LYS A 34 -16.77 5.73 -5.52
CA LYS A 34 -15.58 6.51 -5.87
C LYS A 34 -14.67 6.63 -4.65
N CYS A 35 -13.40 6.86 -4.91
CA CYS A 35 -12.47 7.30 -3.87
C CYS A 35 -12.88 8.68 -3.36
N VAL A 36 -13.06 8.84 -2.05
CA VAL A 36 -13.41 10.15 -1.45
C VAL A 36 -12.29 11.17 -1.53
N GLN A 37 -11.04 10.72 -1.67
CA GLN A 37 -9.86 11.60 -1.73
C GLN A 37 -9.56 12.11 -3.14
N CYS A 38 -9.75 11.29 -4.17
CA CYS A 38 -9.34 11.64 -5.55
C CYS A 38 -10.42 11.41 -6.61
N GLY A 39 -11.59 10.89 -6.26
CA GLY A 39 -12.70 10.63 -7.20
C GLY A 39 -12.50 9.43 -8.13
N ALA A 40 -11.37 8.73 -8.06
CA ALA A 40 -11.09 7.57 -8.90
C ALA A 40 -12.12 6.45 -8.70
N ARG A 41 -12.43 5.73 -9.80
CA ARG A 41 -13.26 4.52 -9.81
C ARG A 41 -12.39 3.30 -10.12
N GLY A 42 -12.90 2.11 -9.80
CA GLY A 42 -12.22 0.84 -10.06
C GLY A 42 -12.05 0.03 -8.78
N ARG A 43 -10.82 -0.44 -8.52
CA ARG A 43 -10.51 -1.17 -7.29
C ARG A 43 -10.56 -0.25 -6.07
N LEU A 44 -11.64 -0.37 -5.31
CA LEU A 44 -11.91 0.43 -4.11
C LEU A 44 -11.95 -0.44 -2.85
N GLU A 45 -11.29 0.07 -1.82
CA GLU A 45 -11.17 -0.51 -0.49
C GLU A 45 -11.87 0.41 0.51
N VAL A 46 -12.43 -0.17 1.57
CA VAL A 46 -13.08 0.61 2.63
C VAL A 46 -12.15 0.59 3.82
N ASP A 47 -11.82 1.78 4.30
CA ASP A 47 -10.81 2.03 5.29
C ASP A 47 -11.40 2.79 6.48
N HIS A 48 -10.86 2.58 7.67
CA HIS A 48 -11.26 3.29 8.88
C HIS A 48 -10.53 4.63 8.96
N ILE A 49 -11.26 5.75 9.08
CA ILE A 49 -10.69 7.10 9.26
C ILE A 49 -9.84 7.13 10.54
N GLN A 50 -10.42 6.69 11.67
CA GLN A 50 -9.70 6.39 12.89
C GLN A 50 -9.41 4.88 12.95
N PRO A 51 -8.13 4.47 12.94
CA PRO A 51 -7.76 3.06 12.98
C PRO A 51 -8.36 2.32 14.18
N VAL A 52 -8.79 1.08 13.95
CA VAL A 52 -9.37 0.19 14.99
C VAL A 52 -8.45 0.02 16.21
N ARG A 53 -7.13 0.13 16.04
CA ARG A 53 -6.16 0.06 17.15
C ARG A 53 -6.32 1.19 18.17
N HIS A 54 -6.84 2.35 17.74
CA HIS A 54 -6.98 3.55 18.56
C HIS A 54 -8.43 3.81 18.97
N ALA A 55 -9.39 3.41 18.14
CA ALA A 55 -10.82 3.62 18.36
C ALA A 55 -11.63 2.35 18.00
N PRO A 56 -11.53 1.26 18.79
CA PRO A 56 -12.27 0.02 18.53
C PRO A 56 -13.79 0.20 18.58
N GLU A 57 -14.29 1.14 19.40
CA GLU A 57 -15.70 1.50 19.50
C GLU A 57 -16.26 2.10 18.20
N LEU A 58 -15.40 2.70 17.37
CA LEU A 58 -15.77 3.29 16.09
C LEU A 58 -15.64 2.31 14.92
N ALA A 59 -15.32 1.03 15.16
CA ALA A 59 -15.04 0.06 14.11
C ALA A 59 -16.22 -0.22 13.16
N PHE A 60 -17.46 -0.07 13.66
CA PHE A 60 -18.70 -0.31 12.90
C PHE A 60 -19.53 0.97 12.67
N VAL A 61 -18.96 2.14 12.94
CA VAL A 61 -19.61 3.44 12.71
C VAL A 61 -19.40 3.84 11.25
N LEU A 62 -20.48 4.08 10.50
CA LEU A 62 -20.41 4.36 9.06
C LEU A 62 -19.60 5.64 8.77
N GLU A 63 -19.73 6.63 9.63
CA GLU A 63 -19.04 7.92 9.57
C GLU A 63 -17.52 7.77 9.74
N ASN A 64 -17.08 6.71 10.44
CA ASN A 64 -15.66 6.38 10.59
C ASN A 64 -15.12 5.55 9.41
N LEU A 65 -15.93 5.25 8.40
CA LEU A 65 -15.50 4.53 7.20
C LEU A 65 -15.36 5.48 6.02
N GLN A 66 -14.38 5.22 5.16
CA GLN A 66 -14.17 5.93 3.91
C GLN A 66 -13.80 4.97 2.77
N THR A 67 -14.35 5.20 1.59
CA THR A 67 -13.99 4.46 0.39
C THR A 67 -12.76 5.10 -0.28
N LEU A 68 -11.68 4.33 -0.42
CA LEU A 68 -10.42 4.77 -1.00
C LEU A 68 -9.99 3.88 -2.16
N CYS A 69 -9.27 4.44 -3.12
CA CYS A 69 -8.50 3.64 -4.07
C CYS A 69 -7.20 3.14 -3.41
N VAL A 70 -6.59 2.11 -3.99
CA VAL A 70 -5.36 1.46 -3.46
C VAL A 70 -4.23 2.46 -3.22
N SER A 71 -4.05 3.45 -4.10
CA SER A 71 -2.98 4.44 -3.99
C SER A 71 -3.22 5.44 -2.86
N CYS A 72 -4.46 5.93 -2.70
CA CYS A 72 -4.83 6.80 -1.57
C CYS A 72 -4.79 6.05 -0.24
N HIS A 73 -5.25 4.80 -0.21
CA HIS A 73 -5.19 3.96 0.98
C HIS A 73 -3.76 3.71 1.43
N SER A 74 -2.87 3.36 0.50
CA SER A 74 -1.44 3.16 0.79
C SER A 74 -0.77 4.43 1.35
N LYS A 75 -1.09 5.61 0.80
CA LYS A 75 -0.58 6.88 1.30
C LYS A 75 -1.02 7.15 2.74
N LYS A 76 -2.29 6.90 3.07
CA LYS A 76 -2.81 7.00 4.44
C LYS A 76 -2.08 6.04 5.38
N THR A 77 -1.98 4.76 5.01
CA THR A 77 -1.28 3.76 5.84
C THR A 77 0.16 4.17 6.15
N ILE A 78 0.91 4.65 5.15
CA ILE A 78 2.29 5.14 5.32
C ILE A 78 2.36 6.32 6.32
N GLN A 79 1.37 7.21 6.28
CA GLN A 79 1.26 8.32 7.21
C GLN A 79 0.93 7.85 8.63
N GLU A 80 0.00 6.90 8.78
CA GLU A 80 -0.43 6.36 10.08
C GLU A 80 0.65 5.55 10.80
N ILE A 81 1.42 4.75 10.06
CA ILE A 81 2.56 4.01 10.62
C ILE A 81 3.77 4.91 10.88
N GLY A 82 3.71 6.20 10.48
CA GLY A 82 4.80 7.15 10.65
C GLY A 82 6.00 6.92 9.73
N LEU A 83 5.91 6.00 8.74
CA LEU A 83 7.03 5.66 7.85
C LEU A 83 7.49 6.86 7.01
N ARG A 84 6.58 7.79 6.70
CA ARG A 84 6.93 9.05 6.03
C ARG A 84 7.94 9.87 6.82
N ASN A 85 7.92 9.77 8.15
CA ASN A 85 8.73 10.56 9.07
C ASN A 85 9.86 9.75 9.72
N SER A 86 10.00 8.45 9.41
CA SER A 86 10.81 7.50 10.18
C SER A 86 12.08 7.01 9.47
N ILE A 87 12.69 7.81 8.59
CA ILE A 87 14.08 7.54 8.22
C ILE A 87 14.98 8.60 8.84
N PRO A 88 15.24 8.54 10.17
CA PRO A 88 16.41 9.17 10.73
C PRO A 88 17.61 8.73 9.89
N HIS A 89 18.47 9.69 9.52
CA HIS A 89 19.70 9.39 8.79
C HIS A 89 19.59 8.97 7.32
N ARG A 90 18.45 9.23 6.66
CA ARG A 90 18.36 9.01 5.21
C ARG A 90 19.47 9.74 4.44
N GLU A 91 19.89 10.90 4.94
CA GLU A 91 20.96 11.72 4.38
C GLU A 91 22.28 10.96 4.25
N LYS A 92 22.74 10.26 5.30
CA LYS A 92 24.00 9.50 5.20
C LYS A 92 23.90 8.31 4.26
N TRP A 93 22.73 7.68 4.14
CA TRP A 93 22.51 6.64 3.14
C TRP A 93 22.54 7.21 1.72
N ILE A 94 21.87 8.34 1.47
CA ILE A 94 21.90 9.03 0.17
C ILE A 94 23.33 9.44 -0.16
N GLU A 95 24.04 10.04 0.79
CA GLU A 95 25.44 10.43 0.63
C GLU A 95 26.31 9.21 0.32
N SER A 96 26.11 8.09 1.02
CA SER A 96 26.84 6.85 0.73
C SER A 96 26.55 6.33 -0.68
N VAL A 97 25.29 6.36 -1.11
CA VAL A 97 24.89 5.95 -2.47
C VAL A 97 25.49 6.90 -3.51
N GLU A 98 25.46 8.20 -3.27
CA GLU A 98 26.06 9.21 -4.15
C GLU A 98 27.57 9.01 -4.26
N GLN A 99 28.27 8.81 -3.14
CA GLN A 99 29.70 8.52 -3.10
C GLN A 99 30.05 7.25 -3.88
N LEU A 100 29.29 6.16 -3.70
CA LEU A 100 29.48 4.91 -4.45
C LEU A 100 29.16 5.05 -5.94
N SER A 101 28.21 5.93 -6.29
CA SER A 101 27.82 6.18 -7.67
C SER A 101 28.69 7.21 -8.40
N LYS A 102 29.55 7.95 -7.68
CA LYS A 102 30.47 8.92 -8.31
C LYS A 102 31.41 8.19 -9.26
N GLY A 103 31.34 8.52 -10.54
CA GLY A 103 32.10 7.85 -11.60
C GLY A 103 31.42 6.59 -12.15
N PHE A 104 30.27 6.19 -11.62
CA PHE A 104 29.44 5.13 -12.19
C PHE A 104 28.58 5.72 -13.32
N VAL A 105 29.12 5.69 -14.54
CA VAL A 105 28.39 6.14 -15.73
C VAL A 105 27.43 5.03 -16.16
N HIS A 106 26.14 5.26 -15.99
CA HIS A 106 25.08 4.28 -16.35
C HIS A 106 25.17 3.85 -17.83
N ALA A 107 25.71 4.72 -18.68
CA ALA A 107 26.01 4.49 -20.09
C ALA A 107 27.07 3.39 -20.32
N ASP A 108 28.02 3.18 -19.41
CA ASP A 108 29.09 2.20 -19.57
C ASP A 108 28.66 0.79 -19.15
N PHE A 109 27.69 0.68 -18.23
CA PHE A 109 27.03 -0.60 -17.93
C PHE A 109 26.09 -1.06 -19.04
N ALA A 110 25.46 -0.14 -19.79
CA ALA A 110 24.66 -0.51 -20.95
C ALA A 110 25.51 -1.14 -22.07
N LYS A 111 26.76 -0.69 -22.23
CA LYS A 111 27.72 -1.21 -23.22
C LYS A 111 28.33 -2.55 -22.79
N ASN A 112 28.53 -2.76 -21.49
CA ASN A 112 29.12 -3.98 -20.92
C ASN A 112 28.09 -4.90 -20.25
N ARG A 113 26.78 -4.70 -20.50
CA ARG A 113 25.74 -5.56 -19.95
C ARG A 113 25.92 -6.96 -20.56
N PRO A 114 26.21 -8.00 -19.78
CA PRO A 114 26.16 -9.35 -20.32
C PRO A 114 24.77 -9.55 -20.92
N PRO A 115 24.66 -10.16 -22.11
CA PRO A 115 23.36 -10.46 -22.68
C PRO A 115 22.53 -11.20 -21.63
N PRO A 116 21.21 -10.94 -21.53
CA PRO A 116 20.37 -11.62 -20.56
C PRO A 116 20.62 -13.13 -20.68
N VAL A 117 21.06 -13.75 -19.58
CA VAL A 117 21.28 -15.20 -19.53
C VAL A 117 19.91 -15.84 -19.47
N GLY A 118 19.36 -16.18 -20.64
CA GLY A 118 18.03 -16.74 -20.80
C GLY A 118 17.34 -16.20 -22.06
N ASN A 119 16.60 -17.07 -22.75
CA ASN A 119 15.94 -16.71 -24.01
C ASN A 119 14.79 -15.71 -23.76
N PRO A 120 14.84 -14.46 -24.27
CA PRO A 120 13.76 -13.49 -24.14
C PRO A 120 12.49 -13.87 -24.94
N ARG A 121 12.52 -14.95 -25.73
CA ARG A 121 11.39 -15.50 -26.52
C ARG A 121 10.89 -16.87 -26.02
N LYS A 122 11.09 -17.24 -24.74
CA LYS A 122 10.37 -18.36 -24.09
C LYS A 122 9.15 -17.92 -23.27
N THR A 123 8.64 -16.71 -23.47
CA THR A 123 7.23 -16.42 -23.25
C THR A 123 6.51 -16.76 -24.56
N CYS A 124 5.94 -17.96 -24.64
CA CYS A 124 5.09 -18.37 -25.76
C CYS A 124 4.04 -17.28 -26.05
N PRO A 125 3.71 -16.99 -27.33
CA PRO A 125 2.49 -16.27 -27.63
C PRO A 125 1.30 -17.04 -27.03
N PRO A 126 0.25 -16.36 -26.54
CA PRO A 126 -0.93 -17.05 -26.01
C PRO A 126 -1.51 -17.91 -27.14
N CYS A 127 -1.50 -19.23 -26.96
CA CYS A 127 -2.34 -20.12 -27.75
C CYS A 127 -3.78 -19.83 -27.33
N TRP A 128 -4.48 -19.03 -28.13
CA TRP A 128 -5.93 -19.02 -28.15
C TRP A 128 -6.34 -20.09 -29.15
N ASP A 129 -6.72 -21.25 -28.62
CA ASP A 129 -7.74 -22.14 -29.21
C ASP A 129 -8.84 -22.29 -28.15
#